data_AF-A0A4J2EK50-F1
#
_entry.id   AF-A0A4J2EK50-F1
#
_cell.length_a   1.000
_cell.length_b   1.000
_cell.length_c   1.000
_cell.angle_alpha   90.00
_cell.angle_beta   90.00
_cell.angle_gamma   90.00
#
_symmetry.space_group_name_H-M   'P 1'
#
loop_
_entity.id
_entity.type
_entity.pdbx_description
1 polymer ?
#
loop_
_entity_poly.entity_id
_entity_poly.type
_entity_poly.pdbx_seq_one_letter_code
_entity_poly.pdbx_strand_id
1 'polypeptide(L)' 'MSPTANKFITLYPKSESEAKSMICNLTNRLSEFKAPKILSDYQCGMHSLVHYRYGAF' A
#
# COMPACT_ATOMS: atom_id res chain seq x y z
N MET A 1 22.72 -1.01 7.16
CA MET A 1 21.92 0.05 6.50
C MET A 1 20.47 -0.16 6.87
N SER A 2 19.76 0.87 7.33
CA SER A 2 18.29 0.79 7.41
C SER A 2 17.75 0.62 5.99
N PRO A 3 16.86 -0.35 5.69
CA PRO A 3 16.27 -0.45 4.38
C PRO A 3 15.55 0.87 4.08
N THR A 4 15.99 1.60 3.05
CA THR A 4 15.26 2.79 2.61
C THR A 4 13.87 2.32 2.19
N ALA A 5 12.84 2.75 2.92
CA ALA A 5 11.46 2.39 2.63
C ALA A 5 11.03 3.06 1.32
N ASN A 6 11.27 2.37 0.21
CA ASN A 6 11.01 2.87 -1.13
C ASN A 6 9.75 2.24 -1.69
N LYS A 7 8.93 3.07 -2.35
CA LYS A 7 7.80 2.61 -3.14
C LYS A 7 8.34 2.11 -4.47
N PHE A 8 8.05 0.86 -4.81
CA PHE A 8 8.43 0.29 -6.10
C PHE A 8 7.39 0.60 -7.19
N ILE A 9 6.10 0.64 -6.84
CA ILE A 9 4.97 0.90 -7.75
C ILE A 9 3.94 1.78 -7.04
N THR A 10 3.34 2.74 -7.76
CA THR A 10 2.18 3.53 -7.31
C THR A 10 1.04 3.37 -8.32
N LEU A 11 -0.16 3.08 -7.84
CA LEU A 11 -1.37 2.92 -8.65
C LEU A 11 -2.34 4.07 -8.36
N TYR A 12 -2.93 4.64 -9.41
CA TYR A 12 -3.93 5.72 -9.31
C TYR A 12 -5.30 5.20 -9.78
N PRO A 13 -6.16 4.71 -8.87
CA PRO A 13 -7.49 4.24 -9.21
C PRO A 13 -8.40 5.39 -9.68
N LYS A 14 -9.33 5.11 -10.58
CA LYS A 14 -10.25 6.11 -11.15
C LYS A 14 -11.43 6.45 -10.24
N SER A 15 -11.64 5.70 -9.17
CA SER A 15 -12.73 5.88 -8.21
C SER A 15 -12.40 5.27 -6.85
N GLU A 16 -13.10 5.70 -5.80
CA GLU A 16 -12.98 5.10 -4.46
C GLU A 16 -13.33 3.61 -4.43
N SER A 17 -14.34 3.18 -5.20
CA SER A 17 -14.76 1.78 -5.25
C SER A 17 -13.64 0.91 -5.83
N GLU A 18 -13.02 1.38 -6.92
CA GLU A 18 -11.88 0.71 -7.54
C GLU A 18 -10.68 0.68 -6.58
N ALA A 19 -10.41 1.79 -5.87
CA ALA A 19 -9.35 1.87 -4.86
C ALA A 19 -9.54 0.81 -3.76
N LYS A 20 -10.74 0.72 -3.18
CA LYS A 20 -11.08 -0.25 -2.13
C LYS A 20 -10.90 -1.69 -2.64
N SER A 21 -11.43 -1.98 -3.83
CA SER A 21 -11.29 -3.31 -4.46
C SER A 21 -9.84 -3.70 -4.68
N MET A 22 -9.02 -2.79 -5.23
CA MET A 22 -7.59 -3.03 -5.43
C MET A 22 -6.85 -3.25 -4.10
N ILE A 23 -7.07 -2.40 -3.10
CA ILE A 23 -6.41 -2.50 -1.79
C ILE A 23 -6.70 -3.87 -1.15
N CYS A 24 -7.96 -4.30 -1.13
CA CYS A 24 -8.32 -5.60 -0.55
C CYS A 24 -7.69 -6.76 -1.31
N ASN A 25 -7.78 -6.76 -2.66
CA ASN A 25 -7.27 -7.84 -3.49
C ASN A 25 -5.74 -7.96 -3.38
N LEU A 26 -5.02 -6.83 -3.45
CA LEU A 26 -3.56 -6.80 -3.32
C LEU A 26 -3.11 -7.20 -1.92
N THR A 27 -3.78 -6.71 -0.87
CA THR A 27 -3.43 -7.06 0.52
C THR A 27 -3.54 -8.56 0.75
N ASN A 28 -4.60 -9.19 0.24
CA ASN A 28 -4.80 -10.64 0.35
C ASN A 28 -3.75 -11.43 -0.45
N ARG A 29 -3.52 -11.06 -1.72
CA ARG A 29 -2.57 -11.75 -2.60
C ARG A 29 -1.12 -11.64 -2.16
N LEU A 30 -0.78 -10.57 -1.43
CA LEU A 30 0.58 -10.28 -1.00
C LEU A 30 0.81 -10.53 0.51
N SER A 31 -0.13 -11.23 1.16
CA SER A 31 -0.12 -11.44 2.62
C SER A 31 1.10 -12.19 3.17
N GLU A 32 1.78 -12.98 2.33
CA GLU A 32 3.01 -13.71 2.72
C GLU A 32 4.27 -12.83 2.75
N PHE A 33 4.20 -11.62 2.18
CA PHE A 33 5.33 -10.71 2.08
C PHE A 33 5.25 -9.58 3.11
N LYS A 34 6.41 -9.02 3.48
CA LYS A 34 6.52 -7.97 4.49
C LYS A 34 7.28 -6.75 3.97
N ALA A 35 6.83 -5.56 4.37
CA ALA A 35 7.49 -4.29 4.06
C ALA A 35 7.78 -3.47 5.34
N PRO A 36 8.83 -2.61 5.29
CA PRO A 36 8.98 -1.55 6.27
C PRO A 36 7.81 -0.57 6.18
N LYS A 37 7.51 0.11 7.28
CA LYS A 37 6.46 1.13 7.33
C LYS A 37 6.91 2.38 6.59
N ILE A 38 6.07 2.88 5.68
CA ILE A 38 6.23 4.20 5.06
C ILE A 38 5.40 5.20 5.87
N LEU A 39 6.06 6.14 6.56
CA LEU A 39 5.39 7.05 7.51
C LEU A 39 4.37 7.99 6.88
N SER A 40 4.51 8.25 5.58
CA SER A 40 3.70 9.21 4.85
C SER A 40 2.43 8.59 4.27
N ASP A 41 2.23 7.27 4.37
CA ASP A 41 1.07 6.54 3.87
C ASP A 41 0.44 5.68 4.98
N TYR A 42 -0.81 5.29 4.81
CA TYR A 42 -1.46 4.29 5.66
C TYR A 42 -1.10 2.88 5.20
N GLN A 43 -0.56 2.07 6.10
CA GLN A 43 -0.20 0.67 5.83
C GLN A 43 -1.42 -0.24 6.07
N CYS A 44 -1.74 -1.10 5.11
CA CYS A 44 -2.92 -1.98 5.16
C CYS A 44 -2.67 -3.20 6.07
N GLY A 45 -2.60 -2.97 7.38
CA GLY A 45 -2.22 -3.97 8.37
C GLY A 45 -0.72 -3.95 8.69
N MET A 46 -0.32 -4.67 9.74
CA MET A 46 1.06 -4.64 10.23
C MET A 46 2.01 -5.30 9.22
N HIS A 47 3.03 -4.55 8.79
CA HIS A 47 4.03 -4.98 7.79
C HIS A 47 3.50 -5.28 6.38
N SER A 48 2.26 -4.90 6.05
CA SER A 48 1.73 -5.11 4.70
C SER A 48 2.57 -4.40 3.63
N LEU A 49 2.74 -5.04 2.46
CA LEU A 49 3.31 -4.38 1.29
C LEU A 49 2.44 -3.22 0.80
N VAL A 50 1.13 -3.33 1.01
CA VAL A 50 0.15 -2.38 0.47
C VAL A 50 0.02 -1.18 1.39
N HIS A 51 0.34 -0.03 0.84
CA HIS A 51 0.15 1.28 1.46
C HIS A 51 -0.81 2.09 0.60
N TYR A 52 -1.64 2.92 1.22
CA TYR A 52 -2.49 3.86 0.51
C TYR A 52 -2.40 5.25 1.11
N ARG A 53 -2.68 6.24 0.27
CA ARG A 53 -2.88 7.61 0.70
C ARG A 53 -4.16 8.11 0.04
N TYR A 54 -5.07 8.62 0.86
CA TYR A 54 -6.29 9.26 0.40
C TYR A 54 -6.07 10.78 0.34
N GLY A 55 -6.48 11.44 -0.74
CA GLY A 55 -6.39 12.90 -0.88
C GLY A 55 -5.00 13.46 -1.18
N ALA A 56 -4.08 12.65 -1.70
CA ALA A 56 -2.91 13.20 -2.38
C ALA A 56 -3.22 13.25 -3.88
N PHE A 57 -3.36 14.47 -4.38
CA PHE A 57 -3.80 14.88 -5.71
C PHE A 57 -5.33 14.86 -5.87
#